data_AF-A0A955T8Q1-F1
#
_entry.id   AF-A0A955T8Q1-F1
#
_cell.length_a   1.000
_cell.length_b   1.000
_cell.length_c   1.000
_cell.angle_alpha   90.00
_cell.angle_beta   90.00
_cell.angle_gamma   90.00
#
_symmetry.space_group_name_H-M   'P 1'
#
loop_
_entity.id
_entity.type
_entity.pdbx_description
1 polymer ?
#
loop_
_entity_poly.entity_id
_entity_poly.type
_entity_poly.pdbx_seq_one_letter_code
_entity_poly.pdbx_strand_id
1 'polypeptide(L)'
;MSQWFAGGAVDWSVAINYATQLIVAAFLGFLLSFKRTPDRYRLQLIEAHSLLAIAGAMFIIIIGGDFVRAVGLLGAASVVRYRYAIPDPRDASTLILALGVGMACGSDALLVATLCTILILIVSQLLRLFPEALPFHMVSRRDEAVLRMTALDYEKMMARVDPILERHGIRYSLISFERKGRKVGEGMVTEVNLHLNMGSGIKRHELTHELVDDNIDRISWHQAK
;
A
#
# COMPACT_ATOMS: atom_id res chain seq x y z
N MET A 1 30.27 -23.03 -10.25
CA MET A 1 31.04 -23.58 -9.11
C MET A 1 31.80 -22.41 -8.49
N SER A 2 31.62 -22.23 -7.19
CA SER A 2 31.95 -21.06 -6.34
C SER A 2 33.30 -20.37 -6.58
N GLN A 3 33.30 -19.14 -7.09
CA GLN A 3 34.43 -18.20 -6.97
C GLN A 3 34.43 -17.46 -5.60
N TRP A 4 33.37 -17.61 -4.81
CA TRP A 4 33.15 -16.84 -3.56
C TRP A 4 34.08 -17.18 -2.38
N PHE A 5 34.76 -18.34 -2.40
CA PHE A 5 35.62 -18.78 -1.29
C PHE A 5 37.06 -19.14 -1.69
N ALA A 6 37.46 -18.91 -2.95
CA ALA A 6 38.84 -19.20 -3.38
C ALA A 6 39.86 -18.14 -2.93
N GLY A 7 39.41 -17.04 -2.35
CA GLY A 7 40.25 -16.08 -1.62
C GLY A 7 39.39 -15.37 -0.59
N GLY A 8 39.83 -15.31 0.67
CA GLY A 8 39.08 -14.69 1.78
C GLY A 8 38.88 -13.17 1.68
N ALA A 9 38.98 -12.59 0.48
CA ALA A 9 38.72 -11.20 0.20
C ALA A 9 37.44 -11.09 -0.63
N VAL A 10 36.49 -10.29 -0.15
CA VAL A 10 35.33 -9.90 -0.95
C VAL A 10 35.82 -9.19 -2.21
N ASP A 11 35.47 -9.71 -3.38
CA ASP A 11 35.72 -9.03 -4.65
C ASP A 11 34.86 -7.77 -4.75
N TRP A 12 35.45 -6.63 -4.38
CA TRP A 12 34.78 -5.33 -4.35
C TRP A 12 34.19 -4.92 -5.70
N SER A 13 34.80 -5.33 -6.82
CA SER A 13 34.28 -5.08 -8.17
C SER A 13 32.92 -5.76 -8.40
N VAL A 14 32.79 -7.00 -7.96
CA VAL A 14 31.56 -7.78 -8.06
C VAL A 14 30.48 -7.20 -7.15
N ALA A 15 30.83 -6.83 -5.93
CA ALA A 15 29.92 -6.18 -4.99
C ALA A 15 29.37 -4.85 -5.54
N ILE A 16 30.23 -4.02 -6.14
CA ILE A 16 29.83 -2.76 -6.78
C ILE A 16 28.88 -2.99 -7.96
N ASN A 17 29.14 -4.02 -8.78
CA ASN A 17 28.28 -4.35 -9.91
C ASN A 17 26.86 -4.75 -9.45
N TYR A 18 26.74 -5.61 -8.44
CA TYR A 18 25.44 -6.00 -7.89
C TYR A 18 24.73 -4.81 -7.24
N ALA A 19 25.44 -4.00 -6.46
CA ALA A 19 24.87 -2.78 -5.88
C ALA A 19 24.32 -1.85 -6.97
N THR A 20 25.08 -1.64 -8.05
CA THR A 20 24.67 -0.79 -9.18
C THR A 20 23.43 -1.34 -9.87
N GLN A 21 23.36 -2.64 -10.14
CA GLN A 21 22.19 -3.29 -10.74
C GLN A 21 20.93 -3.11 -9.88
N LEU A 22 21.06 -3.31 -8.56
CA LEU A 22 19.94 -3.16 -7.63
C LEU A 22 19.48 -1.69 -7.51
N ILE A 23 20.41 -0.74 -7.50
CA ILE A 23 20.10 0.70 -7.46
C ILE A 23 19.40 1.13 -8.75
N VAL A 24 19.89 0.70 -9.91
CA VAL A 24 19.26 1.01 -11.21
C VAL A 24 17.87 0.38 -11.29
N ALA A 25 17.69 -0.85 -10.81
CA ALA A 25 16.38 -1.49 -10.75
C ALA A 25 15.40 -0.71 -9.87
N ALA A 26 15.83 -0.30 -8.67
CA ALA A 26 15.03 0.53 -7.77
C ALA A 26 14.64 1.87 -8.44
N PHE A 27 15.59 2.53 -9.11
CA PHE A 27 15.36 3.80 -9.79
C PHE A 27 14.39 3.67 -10.98
N LEU A 28 14.53 2.62 -11.79
CA LEU A 28 13.61 2.36 -12.90
C LEU A 28 12.21 1.97 -12.41
N GLY A 29 12.12 1.19 -11.32
CA GLY A 29 10.84 0.86 -10.67
C GLY A 29 10.14 2.12 -10.13
N PHE A 30 10.91 3.02 -9.52
CA PHE A 30 10.44 4.33 -9.09
C PHE A 30 9.93 5.16 -10.27
N LEU A 31 10.71 5.25 -11.36
CA LEU A 31 10.36 6.01 -12.56
C LEU A 31 9.09 5.48 -13.25
N LEU A 32 8.92 4.16 -13.30
CA LEU A 32 7.73 3.52 -13.85
C LEU A 32 6.47 3.91 -13.08
N SER A 33 6.59 4.19 -11.78
CA SER A 33 5.47 4.62 -10.96
C SER A 33 4.95 6.01 -11.33
N PHE A 34 5.72 6.86 -12.04
CA PHE A 34 5.27 8.19 -12.48
C PHE A 34 4.36 8.16 -13.71
N LYS A 35 4.47 7.12 -14.56
CA LYS A 35 3.68 7.02 -15.81
C LYS A 35 2.17 6.89 -15.54
N ARG A 36 1.77 6.52 -14.31
CA ARG A 36 0.37 6.54 -13.85
C ARG A 36 0.10 7.79 -13.02
N THR A 37 -0.49 8.83 -13.61
CA THR A 37 -1.09 9.99 -12.91
C THR A 37 -2.35 10.41 -13.68
N PRO A 38 -3.49 10.75 -13.02
CA PRO A 38 -3.58 11.88 -12.09
C PRO A 38 -4.60 11.77 -10.93
N ASP A 39 -5.07 10.58 -10.48
CA ASP A 39 -6.16 10.56 -9.48
C ASP A 39 -5.79 10.20 -8.03
N ARG A 40 -4.76 9.38 -7.77
CA ARG A 40 -4.38 9.00 -6.38
C ARG A 40 -2.88 8.68 -6.26
N TYR A 41 -2.09 9.63 -5.79
CA TYR A 41 -0.69 9.40 -5.37
C TYR A 41 -0.69 8.57 -4.07
N ARG A 42 -0.69 7.24 -4.17
CA ARG A 42 -0.45 6.36 -3.00
C ARG A 42 1.03 6.05 -2.93
N LEU A 43 1.72 6.60 -1.93
CA LEU A 43 3.12 6.27 -1.58
C LEU A 43 3.37 4.75 -1.57
N GLN A 44 2.38 3.98 -1.12
CA GLN A 44 2.36 2.52 -1.13
C GLN A 44 2.62 1.91 -2.51
N LEU A 45 2.06 2.49 -3.59
CA LEU A 45 2.29 1.99 -4.94
C LEU A 45 3.72 2.27 -5.41
N ILE A 46 4.26 3.46 -5.17
CA ILE A 46 5.64 3.80 -5.57
C ILE A 46 6.63 2.89 -4.85
N GLU A 47 6.42 2.68 -3.55
CA GLU A 47 7.21 1.75 -2.75
C GLU A 47 7.11 0.34 -3.32
N ALA A 48 5.90 -0.15 -3.60
CA ALA A 48 5.68 -1.49 -4.15
C ALA A 48 6.37 -1.73 -5.50
N HIS A 49 6.29 -0.78 -6.45
CA HIS A 49 6.95 -0.93 -7.76
C HIS A 49 8.47 -0.97 -7.63
N SER A 50 9.02 -0.12 -6.75
CA SER A 50 10.47 -0.07 -6.50
C SER A 50 10.94 -1.38 -5.85
N LEU A 51 10.21 -1.88 -4.85
CA LEU A 51 10.50 -3.14 -4.17
C LEU A 51 10.40 -4.34 -5.12
N LEU A 52 9.40 -4.35 -6.01
CA LEU A 52 9.22 -5.43 -6.98
C LEU A 52 10.33 -5.45 -8.04
N ALA A 53 10.81 -4.27 -8.47
CA ALA A 53 11.94 -4.17 -9.38
C ALA A 53 13.24 -4.69 -8.75
N ILE A 54 13.49 -4.35 -7.47
CA ILE A 54 14.61 -4.89 -6.68
C ILE A 54 14.50 -6.42 -6.57
N ALA A 55 13.31 -6.95 -6.29
CA ALA A 55 13.08 -8.39 -6.20
C ALA A 55 13.43 -9.12 -7.50
N GLY A 56 12.99 -8.59 -8.65
CA GLY A 56 13.31 -9.15 -9.96
C GLY A 56 14.82 -9.19 -10.23
N ALA A 57 15.53 -8.08 -9.98
CA ALA A 57 16.98 -8.03 -10.13
C ALA A 57 17.69 -9.03 -9.20
N MET A 58 17.28 -9.08 -7.93
CA MET A 58 17.81 -10.03 -6.94
C MET A 58 17.64 -11.48 -7.40
N PHE A 59 16.45 -11.87 -7.87
CA PHE A 59 16.20 -13.25 -8.31
C PHE A 59 17.12 -13.66 -9.47
N ILE A 60 17.33 -12.78 -10.46
CA ILE A 60 18.21 -13.07 -11.59
C ILE A 60 19.68 -13.19 -11.13
N ILE A 61 20.12 -12.34 -10.20
CA ILE A 61 21.47 -12.41 -9.63
C ILE A 61 21.70 -13.77 -8.92
N ILE A 62 20.72 -14.22 -8.12
CA ILE A 62 20.82 -15.49 -7.38
C ILE A 62 20.77 -16.72 -8.31
N ILE A 63 19.91 -16.67 -9.33
CA ILE A 63 19.80 -17.75 -10.32
C ILE A 63 21.10 -17.90 -11.11
N GLY A 64 21.78 -16.78 -11.42
CA GLY A 64 23.15 -16.80 -11.95
C GLY A 64 23.30 -17.55 -13.28
N GLY A 65 22.25 -17.59 -14.10
CA GLY A 65 22.23 -18.28 -15.39
C GLY A 65 21.96 -19.80 -15.33
N ASP A 66 21.70 -20.36 -14.15
CA ASP A 66 21.38 -21.78 -13.99
C ASP A 66 19.90 -22.04 -14.28
N PHE A 67 19.64 -22.65 -15.44
CA PHE A 67 18.29 -23.00 -15.88
C PHE A 67 17.55 -23.91 -14.89
N VAL A 68 18.26 -24.84 -14.25
CA VAL A 68 17.66 -25.78 -13.30
C VAL A 68 17.22 -25.05 -12.03
N ARG A 69 18.04 -24.12 -11.52
CA ARG A 69 17.65 -23.25 -10.40
C ARG A 69 16.45 -22.37 -10.75
N ALA A 70 16.43 -21.81 -11.96
CA ALA A 70 15.33 -20.97 -12.43
C ALA A 70 13.99 -21.74 -12.48
N VAL A 71 14.00 -22.93 -13.09
CA VAL A 71 12.80 -23.77 -13.22
C VAL A 71 12.35 -24.32 -11.87
N GLY A 72 13.29 -24.75 -11.01
CA GLY A 72 12.98 -25.20 -9.66
C GLY A 72 12.31 -24.10 -8.82
N LEU A 73 12.77 -22.85 -8.96
CA LEU A 73 12.16 -21.70 -8.29
C LEU A 73 10.74 -21.41 -8.80
N LEU A 74 10.54 -21.40 -10.13
CA LEU A 74 9.20 -21.21 -10.71
C LEU A 74 8.23 -22.30 -10.26
N GLY A 75 8.70 -23.56 -10.18
CA GLY A 75 7.94 -24.69 -9.65
C GLY A 75 7.58 -24.49 -8.18
N ALA A 76 8.53 -24.15 -7.32
CA ALA A 76 8.27 -23.89 -5.91
C ALA A 76 7.29 -22.71 -5.71
N ALA A 77 7.48 -21.61 -6.43
CA ALA A 77 6.59 -20.45 -6.37
C ALA A 77 5.15 -20.77 -6.82
N SER A 78 4.97 -21.70 -7.77
CA SER A 78 3.64 -22.14 -8.22
C SER A 78 2.84 -22.89 -7.14
N VAL A 79 3.51 -23.48 -6.14
CA VAL A 79 2.87 -24.21 -5.04
C VAL A 79 2.45 -23.26 -3.91
N VAL A 80 3.11 -22.11 -3.76
CA VAL A 80 2.81 -21.13 -2.71
C VAL A 80 1.50 -20.41 -3.04
N ARG A 81 0.39 -20.94 -2.53
CA ARG A 81 -0.94 -20.34 -2.68
C ARG A 81 -1.27 -19.49 -1.44
N TYR A 82 -1.20 -18.16 -1.60
CA TYR A 82 -1.83 -17.27 -0.64
C TYR A 82 -3.35 -17.45 -0.70
N ARG A 83 -3.96 -17.78 0.45
CA ARG A 83 -5.42 -17.93 0.60
C ARG A 83 -6.11 -16.62 1.00
N TYR A 84 -5.34 -15.56 1.24
CA TYR A 84 -5.81 -14.24 1.65
C TYR A 84 -5.41 -13.19 0.61
N ALA A 85 -6.32 -12.29 0.26
CA ALA A 85 -6.03 -11.15 -0.60
C ALA A 85 -5.27 -10.10 0.19
N ILE A 86 -4.04 -9.80 -0.24
CA ILE A 86 -3.21 -8.76 0.39
C ILE A 86 -3.71 -7.40 -0.13
N PRO A 87 -4.28 -6.54 0.73
CA PRO A 87 -4.92 -5.30 0.29
C PRO A 87 -3.91 -4.22 -0.08
N ASP A 88 -2.75 -4.19 0.58
CA ASP A 88 -1.70 -3.19 0.32
C ASP A 88 -0.62 -3.78 -0.63
N PRO A 89 -0.38 -3.17 -1.81
CA PRO A 89 0.65 -3.62 -2.74
C PRO A 89 2.06 -3.57 -2.13
N ARG A 90 2.31 -2.65 -1.17
CA ARG A 90 3.58 -2.59 -0.44
C ARG A 90 3.81 -3.89 0.33
N ASP A 91 2.82 -4.33 1.09
CA ASP A 91 2.91 -5.54 1.91
C ASP A 91 3.07 -6.80 1.02
N ALA A 92 2.43 -6.82 -0.15
CA ALA A 92 2.65 -7.90 -1.11
C ALA A 92 4.10 -7.93 -1.62
N SER A 93 4.67 -6.76 -1.94
CA SER A 93 6.05 -6.67 -2.43
C SER A 93 7.10 -7.04 -1.37
N THR A 94 6.88 -6.70 -0.10
CA THR A 94 7.80 -7.07 1.00
C THR A 94 7.80 -8.57 1.27
N LEU A 95 6.65 -9.25 1.11
CA LEU A 95 6.57 -10.71 1.21
C LEU A 95 7.39 -11.40 0.12
N ILE A 96 7.32 -10.93 -1.12
CA ILE A 96 8.12 -11.45 -2.23
C ILE A 96 9.61 -11.24 -1.97
N LEU A 97 9.99 -10.07 -1.45
CA LEU A 97 11.38 -9.79 -1.09
C LEU A 97 11.88 -10.64 0.08
N ALA A 98 11.06 -10.88 1.10
CA ALA A 98 11.41 -11.75 2.21
C ALA A 98 11.73 -13.18 1.73
N LEU A 99 10.95 -13.69 0.77
CA LEU A 99 11.24 -14.96 0.10
C LEU A 99 12.57 -14.91 -0.66
N GLY A 100 12.84 -13.83 -1.39
CA GLY A 100 14.11 -13.65 -2.11
C GLY A 100 15.33 -13.56 -1.21
N VAL A 101 15.23 -12.86 -0.07
CA VAL A 101 16.30 -12.82 0.94
C VAL A 101 16.54 -14.21 1.53
N GLY A 102 15.48 -14.96 1.85
CA GLY A 102 15.60 -16.35 2.31
C GLY A 102 16.31 -17.25 1.28
N MET A 103 15.99 -17.08 0.00
CA MET A 103 16.65 -17.78 -1.10
C MET A 103 18.12 -17.37 -1.26
N ALA A 104 18.43 -16.08 -1.14
CA ALA A 104 19.81 -15.58 -1.18
C ALA A 104 20.65 -16.22 -0.07
N CYS A 105 20.12 -16.30 1.15
CA CYS A 105 20.78 -16.98 2.27
C CYS A 105 20.94 -18.48 2.03
N GLY A 106 19.90 -19.17 1.52
CA GLY A 106 19.96 -20.61 1.25
C GLY A 106 20.84 -21.01 0.06
N SER A 107 21.15 -20.07 -0.83
CA SER A 107 22.02 -20.26 -2.00
C SER A 107 23.46 -19.78 -1.77
N ASP A 108 23.81 -19.45 -0.52
CA ASP A 108 25.12 -18.95 -0.10
C ASP A 108 25.50 -17.56 -0.68
N ALA A 109 24.52 -16.82 -1.18
CA ALA A 109 24.66 -15.47 -1.71
C ALA A 109 24.48 -14.39 -0.62
N LEU A 110 25.23 -14.52 0.49
CA LEU A 110 25.07 -13.66 1.68
C LEU A 110 25.33 -12.17 1.39
N LEU A 111 26.27 -11.85 0.50
CA LEU A 111 26.57 -10.47 0.10
C LEU A 111 25.37 -9.84 -0.62
N VAL A 112 24.70 -10.58 -1.48
CA VAL A 112 23.51 -10.10 -2.21
C VAL A 112 22.34 -9.92 -1.24
N ALA A 113 22.16 -10.85 -0.31
CA ALA A 113 21.12 -10.79 0.73
C ALA A 113 21.25 -9.53 1.59
N THR A 114 22.47 -9.24 2.05
CA THR A 114 22.77 -8.07 2.90
C THR A 114 22.62 -6.76 2.12
N LEU A 115 23.19 -6.65 0.91
CA LEU A 115 23.04 -5.47 0.05
C LEU A 115 21.58 -5.16 -0.26
N CYS A 116 20.79 -6.18 -0.63
CA CYS A 116 19.37 -5.97 -0.91
C CYS A 116 18.61 -5.51 0.33
N THR A 117 18.85 -6.13 1.49
CA THR A 117 18.15 -5.76 2.74
C THR A 117 18.45 -4.31 3.12
N ILE A 118 19.72 -3.90 3.04
CA ILE A 118 20.13 -2.50 3.28
C ILE A 118 19.43 -1.56 2.28
N LEU A 119 19.42 -1.90 0.99
CA LEU A 119 18.77 -1.09 -0.03
C LEU A 119 17.26 -0.94 0.21
N ILE A 120 16.57 -2.02 0.57
CA ILE A 120 15.13 -2.00 0.89
C ILE A 120 14.84 -1.08 2.07
N LEU A 121 15.66 -1.15 3.12
CA LEU A 121 15.54 -0.26 4.28
C LEU A 121 15.76 1.20 3.88
N ILE A 122 16.80 1.49 3.08
CA ILE A 122 17.07 2.85 2.58
C ILE A 122 15.89 3.35 1.76
N VAL A 123 15.41 2.59 0.77
CA VAL A 123 14.27 2.98 -0.07
C VAL A 123 13.03 3.24 0.78
N SER A 124 12.73 2.37 1.74
CA SER A 124 11.55 2.53 2.62
C SER A 124 11.65 3.76 3.53
N GLN A 125 12.82 4.02 4.12
CA GLN A 125 13.04 5.22 4.95
C GLN A 125 13.04 6.49 4.11
N LEU A 126 13.68 6.44 2.95
CA LEU A 126 13.76 7.55 2.03
C LEU A 126 12.36 7.96 1.53
N LEU A 127 11.50 7.01 1.17
CA LEU A 127 10.10 7.27 0.83
C LEU A 127 9.24 7.75 2.02
N ARG A 128 9.65 7.49 3.27
CA ARG A 128 8.98 8.04 4.47
C ARG A 128 9.39 9.48 4.73
N LEU A 129 10.61 9.88 4.38
CA LEU A 129 11.16 11.22 4.59
C LEU A 129 10.85 12.18 3.42
N PHE A 130 10.82 11.66 2.18
CA PHE A 130 10.48 12.44 0.99
C PHE A 130 9.16 13.23 1.00
N PRO A 131 8.07 12.79 1.67
CA PRO A 131 6.83 13.55 1.75
C PRO A 131 6.98 14.89 2.50
N GLU A 132 7.94 15.00 3.41
CA GLU A 132 8.17 16.22 4.20
C GLU A 132 9.11 17.22 3.50
N ALA A 133 9.97 16.74 2.59
CA ALA A 133 11.04 17.54 1.98
C ALA A 133 10.69 18.16 0.62
N LEU A 134 9.64 17.68 -0.06
CA LEU A 134 9.24 18.20 -1.38
C LEU A 134 8.05 19.19 -1.24
N PRO A 135 8.06 20.35 -1.93
CA PRO A 135 6.95 21.30 -1.99
C PRO A 135 5.79 20.80 -2.89
N PHE A 136 5.59 19.48 -2.99
CA PHE A 136 4.48 18.89 -3.72
C PHE A 136 3.32 18.64 -2.75
N HIS A 137 2.50 19.68 -2.56
CA HIS A 137 1.21 19.61 -1.85
C HIS A 137 0.20 18.59 -2.48
N MET A 138 0.59 17.87 -3.52
CA MET A 138 -0.19 16.87 -4.24
C MET A 138 -0.08 15.43 -3.70
N VAL A 139 0.79 15.15 -2.72
CA VAL A 139 0.76 13.86 -2.00
C VAL A 139 -0.29 13.95 -0.90
N SER A 140 -1.55 14.00 -1.34
CA SER A 140 -2.68 14.00 -0.42
C SER A 140 -2.75 12.62 0.24
N ARG A 141 -2.35 12.53 1.53
CA ARG A 141 -2.82 11.47 2.43
C ARG A 141 -4.34 11.64 2.56
N ARG A 142 -5.09 11.26 1.54
CA ARG A 142 -6.53 11.25 1.65
C ARG A 142 -6.91 10.04 2.48
N ASP A 143 -7.40 10.32 3.67
CA ASP A 143 -8.01 9.34 4.53
C ASP A 143 -9.33 8.94 3.87
N GLU A 144 -9.33 7.78 3.21
CA GLU A 144 -10.55 7.15 2.76
C GLU A 144 -11.26 6.57 4.00
N ALA A 145 -12.39 7.15 4.35
CA ALA A 145 -13.20 6.70 5.47
C ALA A 145 -14.59 6.35 4.98
N VAL A 146 -15.12 5.24 5.48
CA VAL A 146 -16.52 4.88 5.28
C VAL A 146 -17.29 5.44 6.48
N LEU A 147 -18.14 6.42 6.22
CA LEU A 147 -19.09 6.95 7.18
C LEU A 147 -20.37 6.14 7.08
N ARG A 148 -20.68 5.38 8.12
CA ARG A 148 -21.97 4.71 8.26
C ARG A 148 -22.86 5.53 9.18
N MET A 149 -24.02 5.93 8.68
CA MET A 149 -25.03 6.68 9.40
C MET A 149 -26.34 5.89 9.41
N THR A 150 -27.04 5.94 10.54
CA THR A 150 -28.34 5.30 10.72
C THR A 150 -29.36 6.38 11.05
N ALA A 151 -30.39 6.57 10.21
CA ALA A 151 -31.40 7.61 10.39
C ALA A 151 -32.82 7.10 10.10
N LEU A 152 -33.82 7.72 10.73
CA LEU A 152 -35.25 7.41 10.54
C LEU A 152 -35.78 7.92 9.19
N ASP A 153 -35.24 9.04 8.71
CA ASP A 153 -35.65 9.70 7.46
C ASP A 153 -34.40 10.08 6.64
N TYR A 154 -34.22 9.40 5.50
CA TYR A 154 -33.07 9.57 4.61
C TYR A 154 -33.04 10.97 3.99
N GLU A 155 -34.17 11.49 3.52
CA GLU A 155 -34.22 12.76 2.79
C GLU A 155 -33.85 13.91 3.70
N LYS A 156 -34.38 13.92 4.93
CA LYS A 156 -34.01 14.92 5.95
C LYS A 156 -32.55 14.81 6.36
N MET A 157 -32.02 13.60 6.49
CA MET A 157 -30.62 13.40 6.83
C MET A 157 -29.69 13.92 5.72
N MET A 158 -29.89 13.50 4.46
CA MET A 158 -29.04 13.94 3.35
C MET A 158 -29.16 15.44 3.07
N ALA A 159 -30.36 16.03 3.19
CA ALA A 159 -30.54 17.48 3.05
C ALA A 159 -29.69 18.31 4.04
N ARG A 160 -29.32 17.74 5.19
CA ARG A 160 -28.42 18.38 6.18
C ARG A 160 -26.95 17.96 5.99
N VAL A 161 -26.70 16.71 5.64
CA VAL A 161 -25.35 16.16 5.50
C VAL A 161 -24.66 16.66 4.22
N ASP A 162 -25.38 16.76 3.11
CA ASP A 162 -24.87 17.25 1.82
C ASP A 162 -24.17 18.62 1.94
N PRO A 163 -24.81 19.68 2.50
CA PRO A 163 -24.16 20.98 2.61
C PRO A 163 -22.98 21.00 3.60
N ILE A 164 -22.97 20.13 4.62
CA ILE A 164 -21.85 20.01 5.58
C ILE A 164 -20.63 19.38 4.90
N LEU A 165 -20.85 18.32 4.12
CA LEU A 165 -19.80 17.64 3.35
C LEU A 165 -19.25 18.54 2.22
N GLU A 166 -20.12 19.27 1.52
CA GLU A 166 -19.71 20.24 0.50
C GLU A 166 -18.92 21.42 1.08
N ARG A 167 -19.34 21.98 2.23
CA ARG A 167 -18.63 23.07 2.92
C ARG A 167 -17.20 22.69 3.29
N HIS A 168 -16.97 21.42 3.62
CA HIS A 168 -15.65 20.89 3.94
C HIS A 168 -14.88 20.37 2.72
N GLY A 169 -15.42 20.50 1.50
CA GLY A 169 -14.79 20.02 0.27
C GLY A 169 -14.62 18.50 0.22
N ILE A 170 -15.42 17.74 0.97
CA ILE A 170 -15.34 16.29 1.06
C ILE A 170 -16.12 15.69 -0.10
N ARG A 171 -15.42 15.06 -1.04
CA ARG A 171 -16.08 14.26 -2.08
C ARG A 171 -16.58 12.97 -1.47
N TYR A 172 -17.86 12.68 -1.59
CA TYR A 172 -18.46 11.44 -1.11
C TYR A 172 -19.05 10.62 -2.26
N SER A 173 -19.11 9.30 -2.08
CA SER A 173 -19.83 8.38 -2.97
C SER A 173 -20.72 7.49 -2.13
N LEU A 174 -21.99 7.33 -2.52
CA LEU A 174 -22.88 6.37 -1.88
C LEU A 174 -22.39 4.94 -2.18
N ILE A 175 -22.05 4.16 -1.16
CA ILE A 175 -21.63 2.76 -1.31
C ILE A 175 -22.85 1.85 -1.26
N SER A 176 -23.71 2.05 -0.26
CA SER A 176 -24.92 1.26 -0.10
C SER A 176 -25.98 1.99 0.71
N PHE A 177 -27.22 1.72 0.34
CA PHE A 177 -28.43 2.15 1.02
C PHE A 177 -29.16 0.87 1.45
N GLU A 178 -29.25 0.61 2.75
CA GLU A 178 -29.92 -0.58 3.28
C GLU A 178 -31.03 -0.14 4.23
N ARG A 179 -32.29 -0.35 3.82
CA ARG A 179 -33.45 -0.10 4.68
C ARG A 179 -33.58 -1.26 5.65
N LYS A 180 -32.90 -1.21 6.80
CA LYS A 180 -33.00 -2.26 7.80
C LYS A 180 -34.31 -2.12 8.57
N GLY A 181 -35.12 -3.17 8.55
CA GLY A 181 -36.35 -3.29 9.35
C GLY A 181 -36.11 -3.41 10.87
N ARG A 182 -35.03 -2.82 11.41
CA ARG A 182 -34.76 -2.82 12.85
C ARG A 182 -35.61 -1.73 13.48
N LYS A 183 -36.69 -2.13 14.17
CA LYS A 183 -37.51 -1.24 14.99
C LYS A 183 -36.67 -0.66 16.13
N VAL A 184 -36.28 0.59 16.00
CA VAL A 184 -35.91 1.47 17.13
C VAL A 184 -37.09 2.43 17.25
N GLY A 185 -38.08 2.10 18.10
CA GLY A 185 -39.37 2.79 18.15
C GLY A 185 -40.36 2.45 17.00
N GLU A 186 -41.29 3.36 16.70
CA GLU A 186 -42.38 3.22 15.70
C GLU A 186 -41.97 3.50 14.23
N GLY A 187 -40.68 3.64 13.92
CA GLY A 187 -40.19 3.98 12.57
C GLY A 187 -39.31 2.90 11.93
N MET A 188 -39.32 2.83 10.59
CA MET A 188 -38.34 2.07 9.82
C MET A 188 -37.01 2.83 9.81
N VAL A 189 -35.93 2.16 10.19
CA VAL A 189 -34.59 2.78 10.25
C VAL A 189 -33.84 2.51 8.95
N THR A 190 -33.19 3.52 8.40
CA THR A 190 -32.40 3.43 7.16
C THR A 190 -30.92 3.51 7.49
N GLU A 191 -30.14 2.49 7.09
CA GLU A 191 -28.68 2.51 7.16
C GLU A 191 -28.10 3.02 5.84
N VAL A 192 -27.22 4.02 5.92
CA VAL A 192 -26.53 4.62 4.78
C VAL A 192 -25.03 4.51 4.97
N ASN A 193 -24.35 3.96 3.96
CA ASN A 193 -22.89 3.88 3.92
C ASN A 193 -22.33 4.82 2.85
N LEU A 194 -21.57 5.83 3.29
CA LEU A 194 -20.93 6.81 2.44
C LEU A 194 -19.42 6.56 2.41
N HIS A 195 -18.82 6.50 1.22
CA HIS A 195 -17.38 6.55 1.03
C HIS A 195 -16.95 8.00 1.02
N LEU A 196 -16.27 8.46 2.07
CA LEU A 196 -15.75 9.81 2.17
C LEU A 196 -14.29 9.85 1.72
N ASN A 197 -13.97 10.77 0.84
CA ASN A 197 -12.62 11.07 0.40
C ASN A 197 -12.16 12.38 1.04
N MET A 198 -11.62 12.29 2.26
CA MET A 198 -11.28 13.45 3.10
C MET A 198 -9.85 13.92 2.84
N GLY A 199 -9.63 15.24 2.88
CA GLY A 199 -8.28 15.81 2.92
C GLY A 199 -7.65 15.62 4.32
N SER A 200 -6.32 15.50 4.39
CA SER A 200 -5.54 15.14 5.59
C SER A 200 -5.66 16.10 6.80
N GLY A 201 -6.41 17.19 6.68
CA GLY A 201 -6.62 18.19 7.74
C GLY A 201 -7.92 18.03 8.54
N ILE A 202 -8.87 17.20 8.09
CA ILE A 202 -10.20 17.13 8.72
C ILE A 202 -10.22 16.01 9.76
N LYS A 203 -10.32 16.39 11.04
CA LYS A 203 -10.35 15.43 12.14
C LYS A 203 -11.75 14.79 12.22
N ARG A 204 -11.79 13.45 12.19
CA ARG A 204 -13.04 12.66 12.26
C ARG A 204 -13.94 13.04 13.44
N HIS A 205 -13.34 13.44 14.57
CA HIS A 205 -14.07 13.84 15.76
C HIS A 205 -14.87 15.13 15.58
N GLU A 206 -14.30 16.11 14.86
CA GLU A 206 -14.92 17.41 14.57
C GLU A 206 -16.10 17.24 13.61
N LEU A 207 -15.91 16.47 12.55
CA LEU A 207 -16.99 16.04 11.64
C LEU A 207 -18.10 15.26 12.38
N THR A 208 -17.74 14.38 13.31
CA THR A 208 -18.76 13.62 14.06
C THR A 208 -19.64 14.56 14.86
N HIS A 209 -19.07 15.56 15.54
CA HIS A 209 -19.85 16.50 16.35
C HIS A 209 -20.78 17.38 15.51
N GLU A 210 -20.36 17.75 14.29
CA GLU A 210 -21.17 18.54 13.36
C GLU A 210 -22.27 17.71 12.66
N LEU A 211 -22.02 16.41 12.49
CA LEU A 211 -22.96 15.46 11.89
C LEU A 211 -23.94 14.84 12.90
N VAL A 212 -23.74 14.99 14.21
CA VAL A 212 -24.70 14.51 15.22
C VAL A 212 -25.98 15.36 15.18
N ASP A 213 -27.11 14.69 15.05
CA ASP A 213 -28.47 15.25 15.03
C ASP A 213 -29.39 14.33 15.85
N ASP A 214 -30.47 14.88 16.38
CA ASP A 214 -31.57 14.12 17.00
C ASP A 214 -32.18 13.07 16.05
N ASN A 215 -32.02 13.23 14.73
CA ASN A 215 -32.49 12.29 13.70
C ASN A 215 -31.47 11.17 13.35
N ILE A 216 -30.28 11.16 13.96
CA ILE A 216 -29.21 10.19 13.67
C ILE A 216 -28.96 9.32 14.91
N ASP A 217 -29.42 8.07 14.84
CA ASP A 217 -29.36 7.10 15.93
C ASP A 217 -27.94 6.59 16.21
N ARG A 218 -27.11 6.48 15.15
CA ARG A 218 -25.74 6.00 15.27
C ARG A 218 -24.84 6.48 14.13
N ILE A 219 -23.63 6.92 14.49
CA ILE A 219 -22.54 7.21 13.55
C ILE A 219 -21.39 6.25 13.84
N SER A 220 -20.90 5.56 12.81
CA SER A 220 -19.70 4.72 12.93
C SER A 220 -18.77 4.95 11.75
N TRP A 221 -17.49 5.14 12.05
CA TRP A 221 -16.44 5.31 11.07
C TRP A 221 -15.71 4.00 10.85
N HIS A 222 -15.63 3.56 9.61
CA HIS A 222 -14.77 2.45 9.21
C HIS A 222 -13.65 2.96 8.31
N GLN A 223 -12.47 2.34 8.37
CA GLN A 223 -11.47 2.56 7.32
C GLN A 223 -12.01 1.95 6.02
N ALA A 224 -11.92 2.69 4.92
CA ALA A 224 -12.16 2.10 3.62
C ALA A 224 -11.10 1.00 3.40
N LYS A 225 -11.55 -0.22 3.09
CA LYS A 225 -10.68 -1.34 2.75
C LYS A 225 -10.18 -1.22 1.33
#